data_AF-A0A924G8Z7-F1
#
_entry.id   AF-A0A924G8Z7-F1
#
_cell.length_a   1.000
_cell.length_b   1.000
_cell.length_c   1.000
_cell.angle_alpha   90.00
_cell.angle_beta   90.00
_cell.angle_gamma   90.00
#
_symmetry.space_group_name_H-M   'P 1'
#
loop_
_entity.id
_entity.type
_entity.pdbx_description
1 polymer ?
#
loop_
_entity_poly.entity_id
_entity_poly.type
_entity_poly.pdbx_seq_one_letter_code
_entity_poly.pdbx_strand_id
1 'polypeptide(L)' 'MKNFDWKRFATALLVLLPILLAIDIAYDKIFKTLHFHETFALKNIVFKVLAAAVGAYFYATYKNEDGE' A
#
# COMPACT_ATOMS: atom_id res chain seq x y z
N MET A 1 -10.08 17.36 12.66
CA MET A 1 -9.45 17.15 11.34
C MET A 1 -8.97 18.49 10.79
N LYS A 2 -7.81 18.98 11.23
CA LYS A 2 -7.21 20.20 10.67
C LYS A 2 -5.77 19.82 10.37
N ASN A 3 -5.39 19.87 9.09
CA ASN A 3 -4.10 19.45 8.51
C ASN A 3 -4.02 17.99 8.02
N PHE A 4 -5.08 17.45 7.42
CA PHE A 4 -4.91 16.28 6.55
C PHE A 4 -4.39 16.76 5.19
N ASP A 5 -3.17 16.38 4.83
CA ASP A 5 -2.57 16.80 3.57
C ASP A 5 -3.04 15.89 2.43
N TRP A 6 -4.12 16.33 1.77
CA TRP A 6 -4.76 15.60 0.68
C TRP A 6 -3.81 15.41 -0.52
N LYS A 7 -2.83 16.31 -0.72
CA LYS A 7 -1.83 16.17 -1.78
C LYS A 7 -0.86 15.05 -1.44
N ARG A 8 -0.33 15.02 -0.21
CA ARG A 8 0.54 13.93 0.26
C ARG A 8 -0.17 12.58 0.25
N PHE A 9 -1.45 12.55 0.62
CA PHE A 9 -2.27 11.34 0.52
C PHE A 9 -2.36 10.82 -0.92
N ALA A 10 -2.73 11.67 -1.87
CA ALA A 10 -2.86 11.27 -3.27
C ALA A 10 -1.52 10.80 -3.86
N THR A 11 -0.42 11.49 -3.58
CA THR A 11 0.92 11.09 -4.04
C THR A 11 1.35 9.77 -3.41
N ALA A 12 1.15 9.60 -2.10
CA ALA A 12 1.46 8.35 -1.41
C ALA A 12 0.62 7.19 -1.95
N LEU A 13 -0.67 7.41 -2.23
CA LEU A 13 -1.54 6.39 -2.81
C LEU A 13 -1.09 5.99 -4.21
N LEU A 14 -0.74 6.96 -5.06
CA LEU A 14 -0.22 6.74 -6.42
C LEU A 14 1.12 6.00 -6.43
N VAL A 15 1.93 6.12 -5.38
CA VAL A 15 3.23 5.42 -5.24
C VAL A 15 3.06 4.05 -4.57
N LEU A 16 2.24 3.94 -3.52
CA LEU A 16 2.01 2.70 -2.78
C LEU A 16 1.30 1.64 -3.62
N LEU A 17 0.34 2.03 -4.47
CA LEU A 17 -0.37 1.10 -5.36
C LEU A 17 0.56 0.31 -6.29
N PRO A 18 1.41 0.95 -7.11
CA PRO A 18 2.34 0.22 -7.99
C PRO A 18 3.39 -0.57 -7.20
N ILE A 19 3.83 -0.09 -6.03
CA ILE A 19 4.74 -0.85 -5.16
C ILE A 19 4.07 -2.14 -4.66
N LEU A 20 2.84 -2.05 -4.18
CA LEU A 20 2.07 -3.21 -3.72
C LEU A 20 1.84 -4.22 -4.86
N LEU A 21 1.54 -3.74 -6.07
CA LEU A 21 1.41 -4.60 -7.25
C LEU A 21 2.74 -5.24 -7.66
N ALA A 22 3.86 -4.52 -7.55
CA ALA A 22 5.18 -5.06 -7.86
C ALA A 22 5.63 -6.12 -6.83
N ILE A 23 5.40 -5.86 -5.54
CA ILE A 23 5.67 -6.81 -4.45
C ILE A 23 4.82 -8.07 -4.64
N ASP A 24 3.55 -7.93 -5.01
CA ASP A 24 2.67 -9.06 -5.30
C ASP A 24 3.18 -9.91 -6.47
N ILE A 25 3.58 -9.29 -7.58
CA ILE A 25 4.18 -10.00 -8.73
C ILE A 25 5.50 -10.70 -8.33
N ALA A 26 6.33 -10.03 -7.53
CA ALA A 26 7.58 -10.60 -7.05
C ALA A 26 7.33 -11.79 -6.10
N TYR A 27 6.36 -11.65 -5.19
CA TYR A 27 5.94 -12.69 -4.27
C TYR A 27 5.37 -13.89 -5.03
N ASP A 28 4.47 -13.68 -5.98
CA ASP A 28 3.95 -14.73 -6.86
C ASP A 28 5.06 -15.45 -7.63
N LYS A 29 6.07 -14.73 -8.12
CA LYS A 29 7.20 -15.35 -8.83
C LYS A 29 8.10 -16.19 -7.90
N ILE A 30 8.31 -15.76 -6.66
CA ILE A 30 9.16 -16.45 -5.69
C ILE A 30 8.44 -17.64 -5.07
N PHE A 31 7.16 -17.47 -4.72
CA PHE A 31 6.38 -18.45 -3.96
C PHE A 31 5.57 -19.41 -4.82
N LYS A 32 5.50 -19.27 -6.16
CA LYS A 32 4.88 -20.27 -7.06
C LYS A 32 5.44 -21.68 -6.93
N THR A 33 6.66 -21.84 -6.40
CA THR A 33 7.28 -23.15 -6.16
C THR A 33 6.75 -23.85 -4.90
N LEU A 34 6.19 -23.10 -3.96
CA LEU A 34 5.59 -23.61 -2.74
C LEU A 34 4.08 -23.54 -2.94
N HIS A 35 3.38 -24.68 -3.02
CA HIS A 35 1.92 -24.79 -3.16
C HIS A 35 1.16 -24.22 -1.94
N PHE A 36 1.44 -22.97 -1.53
CA PHE A 36 0.65 -22.25 -0.57
C PHE A 36 -0.70 -21.94 -1.22
N HIS A 37 -1.71 -22.64 -0.72
CA HIS A 37 -3.12 -22.45 -1.06
C HIS A 37 -3.42 -20.95 -1.06
N GLU A 38 -3.82 -20.43 -2.22
CA GLU A 38 -3.92 -19.02 -2.55
C GLU A 38 -4.54 -18.20 -1.42
N THR A 39 -3.71 -17.47 -0.67
CA THR A 39 -4.19 -16.60 0.39
C THR A 39 -5.05 -15.52 -0.26
N PHE A 40 -6.38 -15.63 -0.09
CA PHE A 40 -7.43 -14.88 -0.78
C PHE A 40 -7.23 -13.34 -0.76
N ALA A 41 -6.48 -12.84 0.22
CA ALA A 41 -6.14 -11.43 0.38
C ALA A 41 -5.10 -10.92 -0.64
N LEU A 42 -4.19 -11.76 -1.12
CA LEU A 42 -3.16 -11.38 -2.12
C LEU A 42 -3.74 -11.30 -3.53
N LYS A 43 -4.66 -12.19 -3.91
CA LYS A 43 -5.28 -12.12 -5.25
C LYS A 43 -6.27 -10.97 -5.41
N ASN A 44 -6.88 -10.51 -4.32
CA ASN A 44 -8.02 -9.61 -4.43
C ASN A 44 -7.57 -8.16 -4.50
N ILE A 45 -7.73 -7.54 -5.67
CA ILE A 45 -7.30 -6.16 -5.96
C ILE A 45 -7.91 -5.13 -5.00
N VAL A 46 -9.11 -5.43 -4.46
CA VAL A 46 -9.79 -4.61 -3.45
C VAL A 46 -8.96 -4.50 -2.17
N PHE A 47 -8.35 -5.60 -1.72
CA PHE A 47 -7.50 -5.57 -0.52
C PHE A 47 -6.24 -4.75 -0.74
N LYS A 48 -5.65 -4.78 -1.94
CA LYS A 48 -4.47 -3.96 -2.28
C LYS A 48 -4.80 -2.47 -2.29
N VAL A 49 -5.96 -2.11 -2.84
CA VAL A 49 -6.44 -0.72 -2.84
C VAL A 49 -6.73 -0.24 -1.43
N LEU A 50 -7.35 -1.06 -0.59
CA LEU A 50 -7.59 -0.73 0.83
C LEU A 50 -6.29 -0.62 1.62
N ALA A 51 -5.34 -1.54 1.43
CA ALA A 51 -4.03 -1.49 2.08
C ALA A 51 -3.25 -0.22 1.66
N ALA A 52 -3.27 0.12 0.37
CA ALA A 52 -2.68 1.35 -0.15
C ALA A 52 -3.36 2.60 0.45
N ALA A 53 -4.69 2.60 0.56
CA ALA A 53 -5.45 3.70 1.17
C ALA A 53 -5.14 3.87 2.66
N VAL A 54 -5.01 2.78 3.41
CA VAL A 54 -4.62 2.80 4.83
C VAL A 54 -3.18 3.32 4.96
N GLY A 55 -2.23 2.80 4.19
CA GLY A 55 -0.83 3.26 4.20
C GLY A 55 -0.69 4.73 3.82
N ALA A 56 -1.40 5.17 2.78
CA ALA A 56 -1.43 6.55 2.34
C ALA A 56 -2.07 7.46 3.40
N TYR A 57 -3.11 6.98 4.10
CA TYR A 57 -3.75 7.72 5.19
C TYR A 57 -2.75 7.94 6.33
N PHE A 58 -2.08 6.89 6.80
CA PHE A 58 -1.06 7.00 7.84
C PHE A 58 0.07 7.94 7.42
N TYR A 59 0.58 7.81 6.20
CA TYR A 59 1.63 8.70 5.66
C TYR A 59 1.18 10.16 5.58
N ALA A 60 -0.05 10.42 5.14
CA ALA A 60 -0.60 11.77 5.07
C ALA A 60 -0.93 12.37 6.44
N THR A 61 -1.19 11.52 7.43
CA THR A 61 -1.42 11.93 8.83
C THR A 61 -0.15 11.99 9.67
N TYR A 62 0.94 11.35 9.24
CA TYR A 62 2.23 11.43 9.90
C TYR A 62 2.72 12.87 9.76
N LYS A 63 2.51 13.63 10.83
CA LYS A 63 2.84 15.04 10.96
C LYS A 63 4.34 15.17 10.68
N ASN A 64 4.74 16.17 9.89
CA ASN A 64 6.15 16.57 9.79
C ASN A 64 6.63 16.96 11.20
N GLU A 65 7.10 16.00 11.99
CA GLU A 65 7.84 16.26 13.22
C GLU A 65 9.35 16.34 12.96
N ASP A 66 9.78 16.20 11.71
CA ASP A 66 11.19 16.36 11.29
C ASP A 66 11.48 17.79 10.79
N GLY A 67 10.94 18.79 11.48
CA GLY A 67 11.02 20.18 11.04
C GLY A 67 11.12 21.21 12.17
N GLU A 68 11.81 20.88 13.26
CA GLU A 68 12.50 21.83 14.16
C GLU A 68 13.85 21.25 14.58
#